data_AF-A0A0R1E0T6-F1
#
_entry.id   AF-A0A0R1E0T6-F1
#
_cell.length_a   1.000
_cell.length_b   1.000
_cell.length_c   1.000
_cell.angle_alpha   90.00
_cell.angle_beta   90.00
_cell.angle_gamma   90.00
#
_symmetry.space_group_name_H-M   'P 1'
#
loop_
_entity.id
_entity.type
_entity.pdbx_description
1 polymer ?
#
loop_
_entity_poly.entity_id
_entity_poly.type
_entity_poly.pdbx_seq_one_letter_code
_entity_poly.pdbx_strand_id
1 'polypeptide(L)'
;MSKDDKYLRTAFDLLDRNRDGRVTANELQFMLKNLGINVSDELIHDLIREASHSGNGLINEAEFLQWVGRIQALRDEQHSHEDSKDSKPVDEADDVTEDLIAAFRVFDRDGNGFITRDELQTAMEMIGEPLNEQQLEQLLVIADLDQDGRINYEEFTRLLL
;
A
#
# COMPACT_ATOMS: atom_id res chain seq x y z
N MET A 1 -19.27 -18.46 13.96
CA MET A 1 -18.59 -17.41 14.73
C MET A 1 -17.13 -17.83 14.85
N SER A 2 -16.29 -17.25 14.00
CA SER A 2 -14.85 -17.52 13.99
C SER A 2 -14.22 -16.92 15.25
N LYS A 3 -13.03 -17.39 15.63
CA LYS A 3 -12.30 -16.84 16.79
C LYS A 3 -11.97 -15.36 16.61
N ASP A 4 -11.88 -14.91 15.37
CA ASP A 4 -11.54 -13.55 14.95
C ASP A 4 -12.67 -12.55 15.27
N ASP A 5 -13.93 -12.97 15.12
CA ASP A 5 -15.11 -12.17 15.46
C ASP A 5 -15.09 -11.71 16.94
N LYS A 6 -14.60 -12.59 17.83
CA LYS A 6 -14.56 -12.31 19.28
C LYS A 6 -13.46 -11.32 19.64
N TYR A 7 -12.32 -11.36 18.94
CA TYR A 7 -11.22 -10.44 19.16
C TYR A 7 -11.58 -9.03 18.68
N LEU A 8 -12.21 -8.92 17.51
CA LEU A 8 -12.65 -7.65 16.95
C LEU A 8 -13.69 -6.96 17.82
N ARG A 9 -14.63 -7.73 18.37
CA ARG A 9 -15.63 -7.21 19.31
C ARG A 9 -15.00 -6.69 20.60
N THR A 10 -13.99 -7.39 21.10
CA THR A 10 -13.22 -6.94 22.27
C THR A 10 -12.42 -5.66 21.96
N ALA A 11 -11.89 -5.52 20.74
CA ALA A 11 -11.21 -4.31 20.31
C ALA A 11 -12.16 -3.12 20.17
N PHE A 12 -13.37 -3.35 19.66
CA PHE A 12 -14.43 -2.34 19.60
C PHE A 12 -14.82 -1.87 21.01
N ASP A 13 -15.05 -2.80 21.94
CA ASP A 13 -15.34 -2.48 23.35
C ASP A 13 -14.20 -1.72 24.07
N LEU A 14 -12.97 -1.82 23.57
CA LEU A 14 -11.81 -1.06 24.09
C LEU A 14 -11.75 0.36 23.53
N LEU A 15 -12.24 0.56 22.31
CA LEU A 15 -12.35 1.85 21.65
C LEU A 15 -13.56 2.64 22.18
N ASP A 16 -14.71 1.97 22.30
CA ASP A 16 -15.98 2.51 22.81
C ASP A 16 -15.95 2.66 24.34
N ARG A 17 -15.30 3.72 24.79
CA ARG A 17 -15.12 4.00 26.24
C ARG A 17 -16.41 4.36 26.93
N ASN A 18 -17.29 5.07 26.23
CA ASN A 18 -18.57 5.52 26.79
C ASN A 18 -19.68 4.45 26.65
N ARG A 19 -19.41 3.36 25.91
CA ARG A 19 -20.32 2.24 25.63
C ARG A 19 -21.59 2.67 24.92
N ASP A 20 -21.49 3.67 24.06
CA ASP A 20 -22.62 4.17 23.28
C ASP A 20 -22.85 3.36 21.97
N GLY A 21 -21.99 2.37 21.71
CA GLY A 21 -22.04 1.51 20.53
C GLY A 21 -21.45 2.17 19.29
N ARG A 22 -20.76 3.31 19.44
CA ARG A 22 -20.14 4.09 18.37
C ARG A 22 -18.73 4.50 18.80
N VAL A 23 -17.84 4.61 17.82
CA VAL A 23 -16.48 5.08 18.01
C VAL A 23 -16.33 6.41 17.29
N THR A 24 -15.94 7.43 18.06
CA THR A 24 -15.61 8.77 17.57
C THR A 24 -14.13 8.87 17.20
N ALA A 25 -13.80 9.90 16.42
CA ALA A 25 -12.41 10.29 16.11
C ALA A 25 -11.53 10.39 17.36
N ASN A 26 -12.06 11.02 18.41
CA ASN A 26 -11.35 11.23 19.67
C ASN A 26 -11.08 9.91 20.40
N GLU A 27 -12.03 8.97 20.37
CA GLU A 27 -11.88 7.65 21.00
C GLU A 27 -10.84 6.80 20.27
N LEU A 28 -10.86 6.82 18.94
CA LEU A 28 -9.85 6.16 18.12
C LEU A 28 -8.45 6.76 18.34
N GLN A 29 -8.32 8.09 18.32
CA GLN A 29 -7.06 8.78 18.56
C GLN A 29 -6.51 8.50 19.96
N PHE A 30 -7.36 8.54 20.98
CA PHE A 30 -6.96 8.24 22.35
C PHE A 30 -6.42 6.81 22.48
N MET A 31 -7.10 5.85 21.83
CA MET A 31 -6.69 4.46 21.85
C MET A 31 -5.34 4.25 21.14
N LEU A 32 -5.14 4.83 19.94
CA LEU A 32 -3.88 4.75 19.21
C LEU A 32 -2.72 5.40 19.99
N LYS A 33 -2.98 6.55 20.62
CA LYS A 33 -2.01 7.21 21.50
C LYS A 33 -1.65 6.33 22.71
N ASN A 34 -2.62 5.63 23.29
CA ASN A 34 -2.40 4.69 24.39
C ASN A 34 -1.60 3.44 23.97
N LEU A 35 -1.64 3.06 22.69
CA LEU A 35 -0.78 2.03 22.12
C LEU A 35 0.63 2.53 21.78
N GLY A 36 0.91 3.82 22.00
CA GLY A 36 2.18 4.45 21.64
C GLY A 36 2.27 4.90 20.17
N ILE A 37 1.15 4.86 19.43
CA ILE A 37 1.06 5.30 18.05
C ILE A 37 0.52 6.74 18.05
N ASN A 38 1.38 7.70 17.74
CA ASN A 38 1.01 9.11 17.73
C ASN A 38 0.54 9.54 16.33
N VAL A 39 -0.77 9.49 16.11
CA VAL A 39 -1.44 9.90 14.87
C VAL A 39 -1.90 11.37 14.95
N SER A 40 -1.81 12.09 13.83
CA SER A 40 -2.31 13.47 13.71
C SER A 40 -3.84 13.49 13.59
N ASP A 41 -4.46 14.61 13.98
CA ASP A 41 -5.90 14.82 13.84
C ASP A 41 -6.38 14.68 12.39
N GLU A 42 -5.59 15.13 11.41
CA GLU A 42 -5.89 14.97 9.98
C GLU A 42 -6.01 13.50 9.59
N LEU A 43 -5.01 12.69 9.97
CA LEU A 43 -5.03 11.25 9.68
C LEU A 43 -6.21 10.56 10.38
N ILE A 44 -6.52 10.92 11.62
CA ILE A 44 -7.68 10.39 12.34
C ILE A 44 -9.00 10.72 11.64
N HIS A 45 -9.14 11.95 11.13
CA HIS A 45 -10.31 12.34 10.36
C HIS A 45 -10.45 11.53 9.07
N ASP A 46 -9.35 11.24 8.39
CA ASP A 46 -9.33 10.38 7.21
C ASP A 46 -9.71 8.93 7.57
N LEU A 47 -9.15 8.37 8.64
CA LEU A 47 -9.51 7.01 9.10
C LEU A 47 -10.99 6.89 9.47
N ILE A 48 -11.55 7.91 10.14
CA ILE A 48 -12.97 7.95 10.49
C ILE A 48 -13.83 8.04 9.24
N ARG A 49 -13.42 8.85 8.26
CA ARG A 49 -14.13 9.00 6.98
C ARG A 49 -14.11 7.70 6.18
N GLU A 50 -13.00 6.98 6.18
CA GLU A 50 -12.85 5.70 5.50
C GLU A 50 -13.66 4.58 6.17
N ALA A 51 -13.72 4.60 7.51
CA ALA A 51 -14.49 3.61 8.27
C ALA A 51 -15.99 3.92 8.26
N SER A 52 -16.39 5.18 8.35
CA SER A 52 -17.79 5.64 8.42
C SER A 52 -18.46 5.64 7.04
N HIS A 53 -18.95 4.48 6.61
CA HIS A 53 -19.68 4.32 5.35
C HIS A 53 -21.07 4.99 5.38
N SER A 54 -21.62 5.21 6.57
CA SER A 54 -22.89 5.94 6.74
C SER A 54 -22.74 7.46 6.60
N GLY A 55 -21.51 7.99 6.52
CA GLY A 55 -21.24 9.42 6.34
C GLY A 55 -21.67 10.29 7.53
N ASN A 56 -21.91 9.69 8.69
CA ASN A 56 -22.29 10.38 9.92
C ASN A 56 -21.07 10.80 10.78
N GLY A 57 -19.85 10.48 10.33
CA GLY A 57 -18.61 10.79 11.04
C GLY A 57 -18.39 9.98 12.32
N LEU A 58 -19.15 8.90 12.50
CA LEU A 58 -19.07 7.95 13.60
C LEU A 58 -18.92 6.54 13.02
N ILE A 59 -18.20 5.67 13.72
CA ILE A 59 -18.04 4.27 13.32
C ILE A 59 -18.89 3.42 14.27
N ASN A 60 -19.89 2.71 13.76
CA ASN A 60 -20.62 1.72 14.55
C ASN A 60 -19.95 0.33 14.51
N GLU A 61 -20.40 -0.63 15.33
CA GLU A 61 -19.83 -1.99 15.41
C GLU A 61 -19.73 -2.67 14.03
N ALA A 62 -20.75 -2.53 13.17
CA ALA A 62 -20.74 -3.14 11.84
C ALA A 62 -19.75 -2.46 10.88
N GLU A 63 -19.68 -1.13 10.93
CA GLU A 63 -18.70 -0.34 10.15
C GLU A 63 -17.27 -0.65 10.59
N PHE A 64 -17.03 -0.80 11.91
CA PHE A 64 -15.73 -1.16 12.44
C PHE A 64 -15.30 -2.56 12.01
N LEU A 65 -16.21 -3.55 12.08
CA LEU A 65 -15.92 -4.91 11.63
C LEU A 65 -15.64 -4.97 10.12
N GLN A 66 -16.37 -4.20 9.32
CA GLN A 66 -16.11 -4.10 7.88
C GLN A 66 -14.79 -3.40 7.59
N TRP A 67 -14.48 -2.33 8.31
CA TRP A 67 -13.24 -1.58 8.15
C TRP A 67 -12.01 -2.39 8.57
N VAL A 68 -12.04 -3.02 9.76
CA VAL A 68 -10.94 -3.89 10.22
C VAL A 68 -10.87 -5.17 9.39
N GLY A 69 -12.01 -5.72 8.95
CA GLY A 69 -12.05 -6.85 8.03
C GLY A 69 -11.41 -6.52 6.69
N ARG A 70 -11.59 -5.31 6.16
CA ARG A 70 -10.91 -4.83 4.95
C ARG A 70 -9.40 -4.69 5.17
N ILE A 71 -8.98 -4.16 6.32
CA ILE A 71 -7.56 -4.03 6.69
C ILE A 71 -6.90 -5.41 6.91
N GLN A 72 -7.62 -6.37 7.48
CA GLN A 72 -7.12 -7.74 7.69
C GLN A 72 -7.15 -8.59 6.42
N ALA A 73 -8.14 -8.38 5.54
CA ALA A 73 -8.19 -9.03 4.23
C ALA A 73 -6.99 -8.63 3.34
N LEU A 74 -6.48 -7.40 3.49
CA LEU A 74 -5.24 -6.94 2.86
C LEU A 74 -3.98 -7.58 3.48
N ARG A 75 -4.08 -8.25 4.64
CA ARG A 75 -2.95 -8.87 5.33
C ARG A 75 -2.84 -10.38 5.11
N ASP A 76 -3.94 -11.03 4.69
CA ASP A 76 -4.04 -12.49 4.56
C ASP A 76 -3.97 -12.98 3.10
N GLU A 77 -3.23 -12.28 2.23
CA GLU A 77 -2.86 -12.78 0.88
C GLU A 77 -1.71 -13.81 0.91
N GLN A 78 -1.57 -14.56 2.01
CA GLN A 78 -0.79 -15.80 2.04
C GLN A 78 -1.53 -16.90 2.82
N HIS A 79 -2.73 -17.30 2.40
CA HIS A 79 -3.11 -18.72 2.47
C HIS A 79 -4.33 -19.03 1.59
N SER A 80 -4.15 -20.04 0.75
CA SER A 80 -5.01 -20.49 -0.34
C SER A 80 -6.38 -21.07 0.05
N HIS A 81 -7.31 -20.91 -0.88
CA HIS A 81 -8.38 -21.83 -1.33
C HIS A 81 -9.81 -21.72 -0.74
N GLU A 82 -10.70 -21.32 -1.68
CA GLU A 82 -12.00 -21.90 -2.02
C GLU A 82 -13.17 -21.83 -1.02
N ASP A 83 -14.14 -20.94 -1.27
CA ASP A 83 -15.44 -21.36 -1.84
C ASP A 83 -16.34 -20.16 -2.22
N SER A 84 -16.68 -20.10 -3.51
CA SER A 84 -17.96 -19.66 -4.10
C SER A 84 -18.74 -18.46 -3.50
N LYS A 85 -18.75 -17.34 -4.25
CA LYS A 85 -19.93 -16.80 -4.99
C LYS A 85 -20.08 -15.27 -4.92
N ASP A 86 -19.82 -14.66 -6.08
CA ASP A 86 -20.53 -13.49 -6.65
C ASP A 86 -20.30 -12.10 -6.02
N SER A 87 -19.28 -11.40 -6.53
CA SER A 87 -19.39 -10.04 -7.12
C SER A 87 -17.99 -9.39 -7.15
N LYS A 88 -17.44 -9.19 -8.36
CA LYS A 88 -16.21 -8.42 -8.58
C LYS A 88 -16.42 -6.96 -8.14
N PRO A 89 -15.41 -6.35 -7.49
CA PRO A 89 -14.90 -5.08 -7.98
C PRO A 89 -13.39 -5.13 -8.17
N VAL A 90 -13.00 -4.58 -9.31
CA VAL A 90 -11.67 -4.42 -9.89
C VAL A 90 -10.61 -3.88 -8.93
N ASP A 91 -9.43 -4.51 -9.01
CA ASP A 91 -8.19 -4.25 -8.31
C ASP A 91 -7.57 -2.89 -8.70
N GLU A 92 -7.20 -2.06 -7.71
CA GLU A 92 -6.42 -0.82 -7.90
C GLU A 92 -4.92 -1.00 -7.54
N ALA A 93 -4.48 -2.24 -7.29
CA ALA A 93 -3.06 -2.57 -7.12
C ALA A 93 -2.38 -3.01 -8.42
N ASP A 94 -3.16 -3.38 -9.45
CA ASP A 94 -2.63 -3.77 -10.76
C ASP A 94 -2.08 -2.55 -11.54
N ASP A 95 -2.69 -1.37 -11.42
CA ASP A 95 -2.36 -0.21 -12.28
C ASP A 95 -0.92 0.31 -12.06
N VAL A 96 -0.46 0.43 -10.80
CA VAL A 96 0.92 0.86 -10.51
C VAL A 96 1.93 -0.21 -10.93
N THR A 97 1.59 -1.50 -10.77
CA THR A 97 2.46 -2.57 -11.25
C THR A 97 2.51 -2.61 -12.78
N GLU A 98 1.39 -2.40 -13.47
CA GLU A 98 1.33 -2.35 -14.94
C GLU A 98 2.10 -1.14 -15.49
N ASP A 99 1.97 0.04 -14.89
CA ASP A 99 2.73 1.23 -15.26
C ASP A 99 4.23 1.05 -15.03
N LEU A 100 4.64 0.46 -13.89
CA LEU A 100 6.04 0.17 -13.59
C LEU A 100 6.62 -0.92 -14.51
N ILE A 101 5.84 -1.95 -14.84
CA ILE A 101 6.22 -2.99 -15.80
C ILE A 101 6.34 -2.38 -17.21
N ALA A 102 5.42 -1.52 -17.61
CA ALA A 102 5.46 -0.83 -18.90
C ALA A 102 6.67 0.09 -18.99
N ALA A 103 6.95 0.87 -17.95
CA ALA A 103 8.15 1.71 -17.85
C ALA A 103 9.41 0.85 -17.93
N PHE A 104 9.52 -0.22 -17.13
CA PHE A 104 10.67 -1.12 -17.13
C PHE A 104 10.95 -1.70 -18.52
N ARG A 105 9.91 -2.10 -19.26
CA ARG A 105 10.03 -2.60 -20.65
C ARG A 105 10.48 -1.54 -21.66
N VAL A 106 10.29 -0.25 -21.38
CA VAL A 106 10.83 0.82 -22.21
C VAL A 106 12.34 0.94 -22.02
N PHE A 107 12.83 0.65 -20.81
CA PHE A 107 14.25 0.64 -20.48
C PHE A 107 14.92 -0.69 -20.92
N ASP A 108 14.40 -1.83 -20.50
CA ASP A 108 14.88 -3.19 -20.83
C ASP A 108 14.53 -3.57 -22.28
N ARG A 109 15.48 -3.34 -23.19
CA ARG A 109 15.25 -3.47 -24.62
C ARG A 109 15.40 -4.89 -25.12
N ASP A 110 16.31 -5.64 -24.52
CA ASP A 110 16.52 -7.05 -24.87
C ASP A 110 15.55 -7.98 -24.11
N GLY A 111 14.83 -7.45 -23.12
CA GLY A 111 13.80 -8.16 -22.37
C GLY A 111 14.38 -9.19 -21.42
N ASN A 112 15.63 -8.99 -20.99
CA ASN A 112 16.36 -9.95 -20.16
C ASN A 112 15.98 -9.84 -18.66
N GLY A 113 15.18 -8.84 -18.29
CA GLY A 113 14.75 -8.57 -16.91
C GLY A 113 15.70 -7.67 -16.12
N PHE A 114 16.71 -7.08 -16.76
CA PHE A 114 17.73 -6.23 -16.17
C PHE A 114 18.02 -5.04 -17.09
N ILE A 115 18.01 -3.83 -16.54
CA ILE A 115 18.38 -2.62 -17.26
C ILE A 115 19.89 -2.42 -17.13
N THR A 116 20.60 -2.48 -18.25
CA THR A 116 22.03 -2.18 -18.31
C THR A 116 22.29 -0.67 -18.46
N ARG A 117 23.54 -0.26 -18.23
CA ARG A 117 23.99 1.14 -18.42
C ARG A 117 23.63 1.70 -19.80
N ASP A 118 23.90 0.94 -20.86
CA ASP A 118 23.61 1.33 -22.25
C ASP A 118 22.10 1.46 -22.51
N GLU A 119 21.31 0.58 -21.92
CA GLU A 119 19.85 0.59 -22.05
C GLU A 119 19.23 1.78 -21.34
N LEU A 120 19.67 2.07 -20.12
CA LEU A 120 19.24 3.24 -19.35
C LEU A 120 19.56 4.54 -20.11
N GLN A 121 20.79 4.64 -20.65
CA GLN A 121 21.19 5.79 -21.46
C GLN A 121 20.30 5.96 -22.69
N THR A 122 20.07 4.87 -23.43
CA THR A 122 19.30 4.95 -24.67
C THR A 122 17.82 5.23 -24.42
N ALA A 123 17.26 4.71 -23.33
CA ALA A 123 15.89 4.99 -22.94
C ALA A 123 15.69 6.45 -22.54
N MET A 124 16.63 7.03 -21.79
CA MET A 124 16.62 8.46 -21.44
C MET A 124 16.74 9.38 -22.67
N GLU A 125 17.53 8.97 -23.67
CA GLU A 125 17.56 9.65 -24.98
C GLU A 125 16.21 9.57 -25.71
N MET A 126 15.50 8.43 -25.63
CA MET A 126 14.16 8.28 -26.24
C MET A 126 13.09 9.11 -25.54
N ILE A 127 13.19 9.28 -24.23
CA ILE A 127 12.25 10.10 -23.43
C ILE A 127 12.50 11.61 -23.69
N GLY A 128 13.65 11.97 -24.27
CA GLY A 128 14.01 13.35 -24.61
C GLY A 128 14.82 14.06 -23.52
N GLU A 129 15.23 13.34 -22.48
CA GLU A 129 16.11 13.83 -21.42
C GLU A 129 17.42 13.02 -21.37
N PRO A 130 18.36 13.23 -22.29
CA PRO A 130 19.63 12.50 -22.29
C PRO A 130 20.42 12.80 -21.01
N LEU A 131 20.79 11.74 -20.29
CA LEU A 131 21.67 11.85 -19.14
C LEU A 131 23.14 11.91 -19.59
N ASN A 132 23.92 12.77 -18.94
CA ASN A 132 25.37 12.76 -19.14
C ASN A 132 26.05 11.63 -18.35
N GLU A 133 27.31 11.36 -18.64
CA GLU A 133 28.03 10.21 -18.07
C GLU A 133 28.04 10.22 -16.53
N GLN A 134 28.17 11.40 -15.92
CA GLN A 134 28.18 11.56 -14.47
C GLN A 134 26.80 11.31 -13.85
N GLN A 135 25.73 11.80 -14.48
CA GLN A 135 24.35 11.57 -14.04
C GLN A 135 23.98 10.09 -14.15
N LEU A 136 24.37 9.45 -15.24
CA LEU A 136 24.14 8.03 -15.48
C LEU A 136 24.83 7.18 -14.41
N GLU A 137 26.10 7.50 -14.10
CA GLU A 137 26.86 6.81 -13.05
C GLU A 137 26.25 7.04 -11.66
N GLN A 138 25.80 8.26 -11.35
CA GLN A 138 25.10 8.52 -10.09
C GLN A 138 23.78 7.75 -9.99
N LEU A 139 23.01 7.67 -11.07
CA LEU A 139 21.72 6.97 -11.08
C LEU A 139 21.91 5.47 -10.93
N LEU A 140 22.92 4.91 -11.61
CA LEU A 140 23.34 3.52 -11.42
C LEU A 140 23.74 3.24 -9.98
N VAL A 141 24.61 4.05 -9.38
CA VAL A 141 25.05 3.84 -7.98
C VAL A 141 23.90 3.90 -6.98
N ILE A 142 22.84 4.65 -7.28
CA ILE A 142 21.64 4.74 -6.42
C ILE A 142 20.70 3.54 -6.66
N ALA A 143 20.57 3.11 -7.90
CA ALA A 143 19.66 2.03 -8.30
C ALA A 143 20.23 0.63 -8.01
N ASP A 144 21.49 0.41 -8.36
CA ASP A 144 22.24 -0.85 -8.26
C ASP A 144 22.66 -1.07 -6.79
N LEU A 145 21.78 -1.71 -6.03
CA LEU A 145 21.95 -1.92 -4.59
C LEU A 145 22.87 -3.11 -4.31
N ASP A 146 22.83 -4.12 -5.19
CA ASP A 146 23.66 -5.31 -5.07
C ASP A 146 25.02 -5.19 -5.77
N GLN A 147 25.25 -4.10 -6.52
CA GLN A 147 26.48 -3.75 -7.22
C GLN A 147 26.86 -4.77 -8.31
N ASP A 148 25.85 -5.37 -8.96
CA ASP A 148 26.05 -6.30 -10.07
C ASP A 148 26.29 -5.58 -11.43
N GLY A 149 26.15 -4.25 -11.45
CA GLY A 149 26.32 -3.39 -12.61
C GLY A 149 25.09 -3.31 -13.53
N ARG A 150 23.95 -3.82 -13.06
CA ARG A 150 22.65 -3.83 -13.74
C ARG A 150 21.58 -3.38 -12.74
N ILE A 151 20.40 -3.06 -13.26
CA ILE A 151 19.26 -2.67 -12.42
C ILE A 151 18.15 -3.70 -12.66
N ASN A 152 17.86 -4.52 -11.68
CA ASN A 152 16.75 -5.46 -11.75
C ASN A 152 15.40 -4.76 -11.47
N TYR A 153 14.28 -5.48 -11.66
CA TYR A 153 12.95 -4.90 -11.45
C TYR A 153 12.72 -4.42 -10.01
N GLU A 154 13.19 -5.14 -8.99
CA GLU A 154 13.05 -4.72 -7.59
C GLU A 154 13.82 -3.42 -7.31
N GLU A 155 15.02 -3.29 -7.85
CA GLU A 155 15.85 -2.08 -7.74
C GLU A 155 15.23 -0.88 -8.45
N PHE A 156 14.70 -1.09 -9.66
CA PHE A 156 14.00 -0.06 -10.42
C PHE A 156 12.74 0.42 -9.69
N THR A 157 11.94 -0.51 -9.14
CA THR A 157 10.73 -0.14 -8.39
C THR A 157 11.05 0.64 -7.11
N ARG A 158 12.14 0.28 -6.42
CA ARG A 158 12.64 1.04 -5.25
C ARG A 158 13.16 2.43 -5.58
N LEU A 159 13.56 2.68 -6.83
CA LEU A 159 13.99 4.01 -7.25
C LEU A 159 12.78 4.92 -7.52
N LEU A 160 11.63 4.35 -7.89
CA LEU A 160 10.40 5.08 -8.24
C LEU A 160 9.36 5.18 -7.10
N LEU A 161 9.46 4.34 -6.06
CA LEU A 161 8.59 4.30 -4.88
C LEU A 161 9.28 4.87 -3.63
#